data_AF-A0A535HRR1-F1
#
_entry.id   AF-A0A535HRR1-F1
#
_cell.length_a   1.000
_cell.length_b   1.000
_cell.length_c   1.000
_cell.angle_alpha   90.00
_cell.angle_beta   90.00
_cell.angle_gamma   90.00
#
_symmetry.space_group_name_H-M   'P 1'
#
loop_
_entity.id
_entity.type
_entity.pdbx_description
1 polymer ?
#
loop_
_entity_poly.entity_id
_entity_poly.type
_entity_poly.pdbx_seq_one_letter_code
_entity_poly.pdbx_strand_id
1 'polypeptide(L)'
;MSGDLPAGTFGIGTRVSFPYGGSRRVGLVADASVMPDGNGGTTVAYLIDVGSRKVFVQGGVTAAGEGPAQPFDPVAEGVAYGRKRPRNARR
;
A
#
# COMPACT_ATOMS: atom_id res chain seq x y z
N MET A 1 -11.61 -23.05 -10.43
CA MET A 1 -10.29 -23.42 -9.89
C MET A 1 -9.96 -22.43 -8.78
N SER A 2 -10.29 -22.75 -7.53
CA SER A 2 -9.71 -22.06 -6.38
C SER A 2 -8.30 -22.64 -6.21
N GLY A 3 -7.32 -22.06 -6.87
CA GLY A 3 -5.93 -22.43 -6.64
C GLY A 3 -5.61 -22.12 -5.19
N ASP A 4 -5.29 -23.14 -4.40
CA ASP A 4 -4.91 -22.94 -3.02
C ASP A 4 -3.68 -22.03 -2.98
N LEU A 5 -3.85 -20.86 -2.37
CA LEU A 5 -2.76 -19.91 -2.19
C LEU A 5 -1.75 -20.50 -1.18
N PRO A 6 -0.45 -20.19 -1.31
CA PRO A 6 0.56 -20.65 -0.36
C PRO A 6 0.16 -20.31 1.08
N ALA A 7 0.44 -21.21 2.03
CA ALA A 7 0.21 -20.95 3.44
C ALA A 7 0.87 -19.64 3.87
N GLY A 8 0.14 -18.79 4.61
CA GLY A 8 0.58 -17.45 5.00
C GLY A 8 0.26 -16.34 3.99
N THR A 9 -0.43 -16.65 2.89
CA THR A 9 -0.97 -15.64 1.97
C THR A 9 -2.14 -14.88 2.62
N PHE A 10 -2.20 -13.56 2.41
CA PHE A 10 -3.31 -12.75 2.88
C PHE A 10 -4.56 -13.00 2.02
N GLY A 11 -5.68 -13.32 2.66
CA GLY A 11 -6.95 -13.51 1.97
C GLY A 11 -7.52 -12.19 1.42
N ILE A 12 -8.44 -12.29 0.46
CA ILE A 12 -9.21 -11.15 -0.03
C ILE A 12 -9.96 -10.48 1.13
N GLY A 13 -10.00 -9.14 1.13
CA GLY A 13 -10.53 -8.30 2.21
C GLY A 13 -9.55 -8.07 3.36
N THR A 14 -8.41 -8.75 3.40
CA THR A 14 -7.42 -8.54 4.46
C THR A 14 -6.78 -7.16 4.34
N ARG A 15 -6.65 -6.48 5.48
CA ARG A 15 -5.97 -5.18 5.56
C ARG A 15 -4.46 -5.36 5.64
N VAL A 16 -3.74 -4.81 4.68
CA VAL A 16 -2.30 -5.00 4.52
C VAL A 16 -1.55 -3.69 4.37
N SER A 17 -0.29 -3.68 4.78
CA SER A 17 0.67 -2.63 4.53
C SER A 17 1.67 -3.06 3.45
N PHE A 18 2.03 -2.17 2.53
CA PHE A 18 2.88 -2.51 1.39
C PHE A 18 3.73 -1.30 0.92
N PRO A 19 4.88 -1.51 0.28
CA PRO A 19 5.72 -0.44 -0.23
C PRO A 19 5.08 0.24 -1.45
N TYR A 20 5.08 1.57 -1.48
CA TYR A 20 4.61 2.36 -2.61
C TYR A 20 5.28 3.73 -2.66
N GLY A 21 6.03 4.02 -3.73
CA GLY A 21 6.62 5.34 -3.98
C GLY A 21 7.56 5.82 -2.87
N GLY A 22 8.40 4.94 -2.31
CA GLY A 22 9.37 5.27 -1.25
C GLY A 22 8.81 5.28 0.18
N SER A 23 7.51 5.04 0.36
CA SER A 23 6.84 4.94 1.67
C SER A 23 6.05 3.63 1.78
N ARG A 24 5.40 3.40 2.93
CA ARG A 24 4.40 2.33 3.06
C ARG A 24 2.98 2.89 2.96
N ARG A 25 2.10 2.15 2.30
CA ARG A 25 0.66 2.44 2.26
C ARG A 25 -0.12 1.28 2.87
N VAL A 26 -1.39 1.55 3.18
CA VAL A 26 -2.34 0.55 3.70
C VAL A 26 -3.51 0.43 2.73
N GLY A 27 -3.99 -0.78 2.53
CA GLY A 27 -5.15 -1.07 1.69
C GLY A 27 -5.74 -2.44 2.00
N LEU A 28 -6.76 -2.84 1.23
CA LEU A 28 -7.40 -4.15 1.34
C LEU A 28 -6.97 -5.03 0.17
N VAL A 29 -6.64 -6.30 0.43
CA VAL A 29 -6.39 -7.26 -0.64
C VAL A 29 -7.67 -7.44 -1.45
N ALA A 30 -7.63 -7.12 -2.74
CA ALA A 30 -8.72 -7.34 -3.67
C ALA A 30 -8.57 -8.69 -4.38
N ASP A 31 -7.32 -9.11 -4.65
CA ASP A 31 -6.99 -10.39 -5.26
C ASP A 31 -5.55 -10.79 -4.93
N ALA A 32 -5.24 -12.08 -5.08
CA ALA A 32 -3.91 -12.64 -4.89
C ALA A 32 -3.60 -13.69 -5.98
N SER A 33 -2.43 -13.58 -6.59
CA SER A 33 -1.97 -14.50 -7.62
C SER A 33 -0.58 -15.03 -7.27
N VAL A 34 -0.40 -16.33 -7.46
CA VAL A 34 0.92 -16.96 -7.45
C VAL A 34 1.54 -16.75 -8.83
N MET A 35 2.78 -16.29 -8.86
CA MET A 35 3.55 -16.07 -10.08
C MET A 35 4.92 -16.76 -9.95
N PRO A 36 5.51 -17.23 -11.06
CA PRO A 36 6.89 -17.66 -11.05
C PRO A 36 7.81 -16.48 -10.70
N ASP A 37 8.86 -16.73 -9.92
CA ASP A 37 9.92 -15.76 -9.69
C ASP A 37 11.10 -15.98 -10.65
N GLY A 38 12.05 -15.02 -10.68
CA GLY A 38 13.22 -15.08 -11.56
C GLY A 38 14.27 -16.13 -11.17
N ASN A 39 14.10 -16.80 -10.02
CA ASN A 39 15.02 -17.79 -9.47
C ASN A 39 14.48 -19.22 -9.58
N GLY A 40 13.37 -19.42 -10.32
CA GLY A 40 12.73 -20.72 -10.49
C GLY A 40 11.82 -21.14 -9.34
N GLY A 41 11.54 -20.24 -8.39
CA GLY A 41 10.55 -20.39 -7.35
C GLY A 41 9.22 -19.75 -7.71
N THR A 42 8.39 -19.56 -6.69
CA THR A 42 7.10 -18.87 -6.81
C THR A 42 7.01 -17.74 -5.80
N THR A 43 6.34 -16.66 -6.19
CA THR A 43 6.07 -15.50 -5.37
C THR A 43 4.59 -15.13 -5.45
N VAL A 44 4.07 -14.50 -4.40
CA VAL A 44 2.69 -14.02 -4.38
C VAL A 44 2.67 -12.54 -4.73
N ALA A 45 1.85 -12.20 -5.72
CA ALA A 45 1.48 -10.83 -5.97
C ALA A 45 0.04 -10.56 -5.52
N TYR A 46 -0.18 -9.36 -5.03
CA TYR A 46 -1.45 -8.89 -4.53
C TYR A 46 -1.95 -7.74 -5.38
N LEU A 47 -3.24 -7.76 -5.70
CA LEU A 47 -3.95 -6.57 -6.13
C LEU A 47 -4.58 -5.94 -4.89
N ILE A 48 -4.17 -4.72 -4.56
CA ILE A 48 -4.57 -4.04 -3.32
C ILE A 48 -5.44 -2.84 -3.65
N ASP A 49 -6.62 -2.79 -3.05
CA ASP A 49 -7.49 -1.64 -3.07
C ASP A 49 -7.05 -0.59 -2.05
N VAL A 50 -6.81 0.62 -2.52
CA VAL A 50 -6.54 1.80 -1.66
C VAL A 50 -7.67 2.82 -1.71
N GLY A 51 -8.87 2.41 -2.14
CA GLY A 51 -10.08 3.21 -2.26
C GLY A 51 -10.22 3.89 -3.62
N SER A 52 -9.21 4.67 -4.04
CA SER A 52 -9.29 5.42 -5.31
C SER A 52 -8.76 4.67 -6.53
N ARG A 53 -8.06 3.55 -6.32
CA ARG A 53 -7.46 2.72 -7.37
C ARG A 53 -7.04 1.36 -6.82
N LYS A 54 -6.73 0.45 -7.74
CA LYS A 54 -6.06 -0.80 -7.43
C LYS A 54 -4.55 -0.66 -7.66
N VAL A 55 -3.75 -1.26 -6.79
CA VAL A 55 -2.29 -1.28 -6.86
C VAL A 55 -1.81 -2.72 -6.88
N PHE A 56 -1.05 -3.07 -7.91
CA PHE A 56 -0.41 -4.37 -8.00
C PHE A 56 0.93 -4.34 -7.25
N VAL A 57 1.16 -5.30 -6.36
CA VAL A 57 2.36 -5.38 -5.53
C VAL A 57 2.88 -6.81 -5.49
N GLN A 58 4.17 -6.98 -5.73
CA GLN A 58 4.88 -8.25 -5.63
C GLN A 58 5.86 -8.17 -4.46
N GLY A 59 5.63 -8.98 -3.42
CA GLY A 59 6.47 -9.00 -2.22
C GLY A 59 6.35 -7.77 -1.31
N GLY A 60 6.96 -7.84 -0.12
CA GLY A 60 7.01 -6.73 0.85
C GLY A 60 5.68 -6.34 1.51
N VAL A 61 4.63 -7.14 1.27
CA VAL A 61 3.31 -6.99 1.87
C VAL A 61 3.30 -7.62 3.27
N THR A 62 2.83 -6.88 4.26
CA THR A 62 2.70 -7.33 5.65
C THR A 62 1.28 -7.07 6.14
N ALA A 63 0.85 -7.76 7.19
CA ALA A 63 -0.39 -7.39 7.87
C ALA A 63 -0.30 -5.91 8.29
N ALA A 64 -1.35 -5.13 8.03
CA ALA A 64 -1.48 -3.84 8.68
C ALA A 64 -1.95 -4.12 10.11
N GLY A 65 -1.25 -3.59 11.12
CA GLY A 65 -1.72 -3.69 12.50
C GLY A 65 -3.12 -3.10 12.67
N GLU A 66 -3.80 -3.49 13.76
CA GLU A 66 -5.07 -2.87 14.14
C GLU A 66 -4.83 -1.42 14.55
N GLY A 67 -4.95 -0.52 13.59
CA GLY A 67 -4.86 0.91 13.81
C GLY A 67 -5.33 1.67 12.58
N PRO A 68 -5.92 2.86 12.75
CA PRO A 68 -6.04 3.79 11.62
C PRO A 68 -4.64 3.96 11.02
N ALA A 69 -4.55 3.97 9.68
CA ALA A 69 -3.31 4.40 9.05
C ALA A 69 -3.01 5.79 9.63
N GLN A 70 -1.87 5.95 10.31
CA GLN A 70 -1.48 7.24 10.85
C GLN A 70 -1.69 8.27 9.74
N PRO A 71 -2.50 9.32 9.96
CA PRO A 71 -2.67 10.37 8.97
C PRO A 71 -1.28 10.83 8.56
N PHE A 72 -0.99 10.80 7.27
CA PHE A 72 0.24 11.37 6.76
C PHE A 72 0.32 12.82 7.24
N ASP A 73 1.28 13.10 8.13
CA ASP A 73 1.54 14.45 8.62
C ASP A 73 2.70 15.06 7.79
N PRO A 74 2.38 15.88 6.78
CA PRO A 74 3.41 16.52 5.96
C PRO A 74 4.32 17.46 6.75
N VAL A 75 3.93 17.88 7.97
CA VAL A 75 4.74 18.74 8.84
C VAL A 75 5.83 17.93 9.53
N ALA A 76 5.52 16.72 10.00
CA ALA A 76 6.49 15.82 10.64
C ALA A 76 7.47 15.18 9.63
N GLU A 77 7.02 14.89 8.42
CA GLU A 77 7.81 14.25 7.35
C GLU A 77 8.73 15.23 6.58
N GLY A 78 8.79 16.51 6.97
CA GLY A 78 9.68 17.50 6.34
C GLY A 78 9.32 17.87 4.89
N VAL A 79 8.20 17.36 4.35
CA VAL A 79 7.70 17.68 3.01
C VAL A 79 6.94 19.01 3.07
N ALA A 80 7.68 20.09 3.34
CA ALA A 80 7.17 21.45 3.32
C ALA A 80 6.94 21.92 1.88
N TYR A 81 5.90 21.42 1.21
CA TYR A 81 5.33 22.16 0.08
C TYR A 81 4.66 23.42 0.64
N GLY A 82 5.33 24.55 0.40
CA GLY A 82 5.07 25.87 0.93
C GLY A 82 3.61 26.14 1.34
N ARG A 83 3.42 26.43 2.63
CA ARG A 83 2.27 27.21 3.09
C ARG A 83 2.20 28.47 2.23
N LYS A 84 1.23 28.52 1.31
CA LYS A 84 0.86 29.73 0.59
C LYS A 84 0.51 30.77 1.66
N ARG A 85 1.42 31.72 1.89
CA ARG A 85 1.17 32.84 2.81
C ARG A 85 -0.06 33.60 2.30
N PRO A 86 -1.01 34.00 3.18
CA PRO A 86 -2.10 34.88 2.79
C PRO A 86 -1.55 36.15 2.11
N ARG A 87 -2.14 36.54 0.98
CA ARG A 87 -1.73 37.68 0.16
C ARG A 87 -1.82 38.99 0.96
N ASN A 88 -0.78 39.81 0.87
CA ASN A 88 -0.89 41.22 1.20
C ASN A 88 -1.74 41.90 0.10
N ALA A 89 -2.94 42.35 0.42
CA ALA A 89 -3.69 43.25 -0.45
C ALA A 89 -2.98 44.61 -0.41
N ARG A 90 -2.33 45.00 -1.52
CA ARG A 90 -1.77 46.34 -1.63
C ARG A 90 -2.93 47.35 -1.53
N ARG A 91 -2.71 48.32 -0.66
CA ARG A 91 -3.56 49.46 -0.28
C ARG A 91 -4.10 50.23 -1.48
#